data_AF-A0A811SDW3-F1
#
_entry.id   AF-A0A811SDW3-F1
#
_cell.length_a   1.000
_cell.length_b   1.000
_cell.length_c   1.000
_cell.angle_alpha   90.00
_cell.angle_beta   90.00
_cell.angle_gamma   90.00
#
_symmetry.space_group_name_H-M   'P 1'
#
loop_
_entity.id
_entity.type
_entity.pdbx_description
1 polymer ?
#
loop_
_entity_poly.entity_id
_entity_poly.type
_entity_poly.pdbx_seq_one_letter_code
_entity_poly.pdbx_strand_id
1 'polypeptide(L)' 'MDYACGSGADCSMAAPGGPCYLPDTLVAHASYAFNSYWQRTRVAGGTCDFGGAAMLVTRDPSYDGCQYIYM' A
#
# COMPACT_ATOMS: atom_id res chain seq x y z
N MET A 1 -3.11 -3.56 -8.29
CA MET A 1 -2.25 -2.42 -7.87
C MET A 1 -2.58 -1.15 -8.65
N ASP A 2 -2.79 -1.24 -9.97
CA ASP A 2 -3.05 -0.08 -10.85
C ASP A 2 -4.19 0.83 -10.37
N TYR A 3 -5.30 0.24 -9.91
CA TYR A 3 -6.42 1.01 -9.36
C TYR A 3 -6.00 1.90 -8.18
N ALA A 4 -5.23 1.35 -7.23
CA ALA A 4 -4.78 2.10 -6.06
C ALA A 4 -3.90 3.28 -6.48
N CYS A 5 -2.90 3.04 -7.33
CA CYS A 5 -1.98 4.07 -7.81
C CYS A 5 -2.70 5.15 -8.63
N GLY A 6 -3.64 4.76 -9.51
CA GLY A 6 -4.44 5.70 -10.29
C GLY A 6 -5.48 6.48 -9.49
N SER A 7 -5.87 5.96 -8.32
CA SER A 7 -6.91 6.56 -7.46
C SER A 7 -6.34 7.32 -6.27
N GLY A 8 -5.04 7.65 -6.29
CA GLY A 8 -4.40 8.55 -5.32
C GLY A 8 -3.47 7.89 -4.30
N ALA A 9 -3.17 6.60 -4.42
CA ALA A 9 -2.09 5.99 -3.66
C ALA A 9 -0.73 6.53 -4.11
N ASP A 10 0.21 6.61 -3.17
CA ASP A 10 1.62 6.78 -3.48
C ASP A 10 2.26 5.42 -3.76
N CYS A 11 2.54 5.13 -5.03
CA CYS A 11 3.21 3.91 -5.46
C CYS A 11 4.69 4.12 -5.76
N SER A 12 5.24 5.32 -5.56
CA SER A 12 6.64 5.62 -5.84
C SER A 12 7.60 4.81 -4.97
N MET A 13 7.21 4.54 -3.72
CA MET A 13 8.04 3.80 -2.78
C MET A 13 8.14 2.30 -3.12
N ALA A 14 7.09 1.73 -3.73
CA ALA A 14 7.06 0.33 -4.16
C ALA A 14 7.50 0.14 -5.63
N ALA A 15 7.79 1.23 -6.34
CA ALA A 15 8.30 1.16 -7.71
C ALA A 15 9.78 0.72 -7.73
N PRO A 16 10.28 0.23 -8.88
CA PRO A 16 11.70 -0.11 -9.03
C PRO A 16 12.62 1.03 -8.58
N GLY A 17 13.54 0.73 -7.66
CA GLY A 17 14.45 1.72 -7.05
C GLY A 17 13.90 2.46 -5.83
N GLY A 18 12.64 2.20 -5.45
CA GLY A 18 12.05 2.72 -4.22
C GLY A 18 12.44 1.90 -2.97
N PRO A 19 12.33 2.49 -1.77
CA PRO A 19 12.73 1.86 -0.50
C PRO A 19 11.85 0.65 -0.12
N CYS A 20 10.65 0.54 -0.68
CA CYS A 20 9.71 -0.57 -0.47
C CYS A 20 9.63 -1.53 -1.66
N TYR A 21 10.60 -1.47 -2.59
CA TYR A 21 10.60 -2.38 -3.73
C TYR A 21 10.90 -3.83 -3.33
N LEU A 22 11.73 -4.04 -2.30
CA LEU A 22 12.07 -5.37 -1.82
C LEU A 22 11.17 -5.79 -0.65
N PRO A 23 10.70 -7.05 -0.61
CA PRO A 23 10.92 -8.10 -1.60
C PRO A 23 10.15 -7.83 -2.90
N ASP A 24 10.80 -8.11 -4.04
CA ASP A 24 10.24 -7.90 -5.38
C ASP A 24 9.16 -8.94 -5.69
N THR A 25 7.99 -8.73 -5.08
CA THR A 25 6.83 -9.59 -5.20
C THR A 25 5.59 -8.73 -5.40
N LEU A 26 4.69 -9.21 -6.25
CA LEU A 26 3.44 -8.53 -6.53
C LEU A 26 2.61 -8.28 -5.25
N VAL A 27 2.69 -9.19 -4.28
CA VAL A 27 2.01 -9.06 -2.99
C VAL A 27 2.61 -7.94 -2.15
N ALA A 28 3.93 -7.81 -2.07
CA ALA A 28 4.58 -6.73 -1.32
C ALA A 28 4.25 -5.36 -1.92
N HIS A 29 4.36 -5.22 -3.24
CA HIS A 29 4.04 -3.96 -3.93
C HIS A 29 2.55 -3.61 -3.82
N ALA A 30 1.66 -4.60 -3.98
CA ALA A 30 0.23 -4.39 -3.82
C ALA A 30 -0.13 -4.00 -2.38
N SER A 31 0.48 -4.65 -1.37
CA SER A 31 0.25 -4.34 0.05
C SER A 31 0.60 -2.89 0.35
N TYR A 32 1.72 -2.40 -0.17
CA TYR A 32 2.11 -1.00 0.00
C TYR A 32 1.12 -0.05 -0.67
N ALA A 33 0.78 -0.29 -1.93
CA ALA A 33 -0.16 0.54 -2.68
C ALA A 33 -1.56 0.57 -2.04
N PHE A 34 -2.04 -0.57 -1.55
CA PHE A 34 -3.33 -0.70 -0.89
C PHE A 34 -3.35 0.01 0.46
N ASN A 35 -2.29 -0.11 1.26
CA ASN A 35 -2.16 0.66 2.50
C ASN A 35 -2.17 2.17 2.22
N SER A 36 -1.35 2.62 1.25
CA SER A 36 -1.25 4.04 0.88
C SER A 36 -2.59 4.60 0.39
N TYR A 37 -3.31 3.85 -0.46
CA TYR A 37 -4.68 4.21 -0.87
C TYR A 37 -5.65 4.28 0.31
N TRP A 38 -5.70 3.23 1.12
CA TRP A 38 -6.68 3.12 2.21
C TRP A 38 -6.49 4.25 3.20
N GLN A 39 -5.26 4.55 3.59
CA GLN A 39 -5.02 5.64 4.54
C GLN A 39 -5.43 7.01 4.01
N ARG A 40 -5.24 7.26 2.71
CA ARG A 40 -5.64 8.52 2.07
C ARG A 40 -7.15 8.64 1.88
N THR A 41 -7.84 7.51 1.73
CA THR A 41 -9.27 7.49 1.39
C THR A 41 -10.19 7.11 2.55
N ARG A 42 -9.67 6.52 3.65
CA ARG A 42 -10.46 6.06 4.82
C ARG A 42 -11.32 7.18 5.42
N VAL A 43 -10.83 8.41 5.42
CA VAL A 43 -11.56 9.59 5.93
C VAL A 43 -12.80 9.93 5.09
N ALA A 44 -12.78 9.56 3.81
CA ALA A 44 -13.89 9.73 2.87
C ALA A 44 -14.73 8.44 2.71
N GLY A 45 -14.51 7.43 3.56
CA GLY A 45 -15.21 6.14 3.49
C GLY A 45 -14.61 5.12 2.52
N GLY A 46 -13.37 5.32 2.06
CA GLY A 46 -12.65 4.34 1.25
C GLY A 46 -12.44 3.01 1.97
N THR A 47 -12.60 1.90 1.24
CA THR A 47 -12.51 0.53 1.77
C THR A 47 -11.19 -0.14 1.39
N CYS A 48 -10.67 -1.02 2.26
CA CYS A 48 -9.49 -1.85 1.99
C CYS A 48 -9.86 -3.25 1.48
N ASP A 49 -10.96 -3.40 0.72
CA ASP A 49 -11.39 -4.71 0.24
C ASP A 49 -10.67 -5.11 -1.06
N PHE A 50 -10.55 -4.18 -2.01
CA PHE A 50 -9.94 -4.41 -3.33
C PHE A 50 -10.41 -5.72 -4.02
N GLY A 51 -11.69 -6.08 -3.84
CA GLY A 51 -12.27 -7.32 -4.37
C GLY A 51 -11.82 -8.57 -3.61
N GLY A 52 -11.64 -8.47 -2.29
CA GLY A 52 -11.10 -9.51 -1.42
C GLY A 52 -9.57 -9.71 -1.52
N ALA A 53 -8.86 -8.86 -2.27
CA ALA A 53 -7.42 -8.96 -2.45
C ALA A 53 -6.61 -8.31 -1.31
N ALA A 54 -7.28 -7.63 -0.38
CA ALA A 54 -6.65 -6.92 0.72
C ALA A 54 -7.42 -7.13 2.03
N MET A 55 -6.70 -6.97 3.15
CA MET A 55 -7.26 -7.04 4.49
C MET A 55 -6.59 -6.01 5.39
N LEU A 56 -7.33 -5.56 6.41
CA LEU A 56 -6.74 -4.72 7.45
C LEU A 56 -5.91 -5.56 8.40
N VAL A 57 -4.69 -5.11 8.67
CA VAL A 57 -3.79 -5.70 9.66
C VAL A 57 -3.65 -4.74 10.84
N THR A 58 -3.56 -5.30 12.04
CA THR A 58 -3.38 -4.53 13.28
C THR A 58 -1.92 -4.38 13.69
N ARG A 59 -1.02 -5.13 13.04
CA ARG A 59 0.43 -4.99 13.20
C ARG A 59 0.99 -4.26 12.00
N ASP A 60 1.81 -3.25 12.28
CA ASP A 60 2.54 -2.50 11.27
C ASP A 60 3.51 -3.46 10.52
N PRO A 61 3.34 -3.62 9.20
CA PRO A 61 4.20 -4.47 8.39
C PRO A 61 5.48 -3.76 7.93
N SER A 62 5.81 -2.57 8.45
CA SER A 62 7.05 -1.86 8.15
C SER A 62 8.31 -2.66 8.51
N TYR A 63 9.31 -2.64 7.65
CA TYR A 63 10.60 -3.29 7.85
C TYR A 63 11.71 -2.53 7.13
N ASP A 64 12.95 -2.63 7.61
CA ASP A 64 14.21 -2.22 6.97
C ASP A 64 14.12 -1.13 5.89
N GLY A 65 13.82 0.11 6.30
CA GLY A 65 13.72 1.28 5.40
C GLY A 65 12.40 1.42 4.63
N CYS A 66 11.58 0.37 4.55
CA CYS A 66 10.20 0.42 4.06
C CYS A 66 9.21 0.73 5.19
N GLN A 67 8.62 1.92 5.15
CA GLN A 67 7.65 2.37 6.14
C GLN A 67 6.25 2.46 5.51
N TYR A 68 5.30 1.74 6.09
CA TYR A 68 3.87 1.87 5.82
C TYR A 68 3.34 3.09 6.57
N ILE A 69 3.82 4.28 6.17
CA ILE A 69 3.56 5.57 6.83
C ILE A 69 2.06 5.71 7.08
N TYR A 70 1.69 6.06 8.32
CA TYR A 70 0.35 6.45 8.73
C TYR A 70 0.17 7.96 8.53
N MET A 71 -0.54 8.39 7.47
CA MET A 71 -1.00 9.79 7.35
C MET A 71 -2.35 10.01 8.06
#